data_AF-J9FST4-F1
#
_entry.id   AF-J9FST4-F1
#
_cell.length_a   1.000
_cell.length_b   1.000
_cell.length_c   1.000
_cell.angle_alpha   90.00
_cell.angle_beta   90.00
_cell.angle_gamma   90.00
#
_symmetry.space_group_name_H-M   'P 1'
#
loop_
_entity.id
_entity.type
_entity.pdbx_description
1 polymer ?
#
loop_
_entity_poly.entity_id
_entity_poly.type
_entity_poly.pdbx_seq_one_letter_code
_entity_poly.pdbx_strand_id
1 'polypeptide(L)'
;MAIQRALKAGAKGVKTSISGRLAGAEMARSEGYIEGQVPLHTLRADIDYAVAEALTTYGKLGVKVWIYKGEILEVKPRQFDERRPAKKARPNRNNENRKAGAQRKPRAQQAERSEGGK
;
A
#
# COMPACT_ATOMS: atom_id res chain seq x y z
N MET A 1 -7.48 1.09 -29.58
CA MET A 1 -7.47 -0.35 -29.23
C MET A 1 -6.43 -0.61 -28.13
N ALA A 2 -6.86 -0.78 -26.88
CA ALA A 2 -5.93 -1.03 -25.76
C ALA A 2 -5.43 -2.49 -25.74
N ILE A 3 -6.33 -3.43 -26.02
CA ILE A 3 -6.04 -4.87 -26.04
C ILE A 3 -4.95 -5.19 -27.07
N GLN A 4 -5.12 -4.74 -28.32
CA GLN A 4 -4.10 -4.91 -29.37
C GLN A 4 -2.74 -4.29 -29.02
N ARG A 5 -2.71 -3.17 -28.29
CA ARG A 5 -1.45 -2.55 -27.85
C ARG A 5 -0.75 -3.43 -26.81
N ALA A 6 -1.49 -4.00 -25.87
CA ALA A 6 -0.95 -4.92 -24.87
C ALA A 6 -0.41 -6.20 -25.52
N LEU A 7 -1.11 -6.76 -26.51
CA LEU A 7 -0.61 -7.92 -27.27
C LEU A 7 0.66 -7.59 -28.05
N LYS A 8 0.71 -6.43 -28.71
CA LYS A 8 1.93 -5.93 -29.39
C LYS A 8 3.09 -5.70 -28.43
N ALA A 9 2.81 -5.35 -27.18
CA ALA A 9 3.81 -5.20 -26.12
C ALA A 9 4.33 -6.54 -25.57
N GLY A 10 3.83 -7.68 -26.08
CA GLY A 10 4.30 -9.03 -25.71
C GLY A 10 3.42 -9.73 -24.68
N ALA A 11 2.22 -9.21 -24.36
CA ALA A 11 1.25 -9.98 -23.57
C ALA A 11 0.76 -11.20 -24.37
N LYS A 12 0.68 -12.35 -23.72
CA LYS A 12 0.18 -13.59 -24.33
C LYS A 12 -1.35 -13.67 -24.33
N GLY A 13 -1.99 -12.90 -23.45
CA GLY A 13 -3.43 -12.72 -23.45
C GLY A 13 -3.87 -11.59 -22.54
N VAL A 14 -5.03 -11.04 -22.85
CA VAL A 14 -5.63 -9.93 -22.10
C VAL A 14 -7.11 -10.20 -21.95
N LYS A 15 -7.62 -10.02 -20.74
CA LYS A 15 -9.05 -10.00 -20.45
C LYS A 15 -9.39 -8.64 -19.85
N THR A 16 -10.42 -8.02 -20.38
CA THR A 16 -10.98 -6.77 -19.86
C THR A 16 -12.44 -6.98 -19.52
N SER A 17 -12.87 -6.49 -18.36
CA SER A 17 -14.28 -6.46 -17.96
C SER A 17 -14.60 -5.09 -17.41
N ILE A 18 -15.64 -4.47 -17.95
CA ILE A 18 -16.10 -3.15 -17.57
C ILE A 18 -17.54 -3.29 -17.12
N SER A 19 -17.85 -2.75 -15.95
CA SER A 19 -19.17 -2.82 -15.32
C SER A 19 -19.68 -1.43 -14.98
N GLY A 20 -20.95 -1.16 -15.26
CA GLY A 20 -21.64 0.08 -14.86
C GLY A 20 -22.63 0.55 -15.93
N ARG A 21 -22.96 1.84 -15.92
CA ARG A 21 -23.85 2.48 -16.90
C ARG A 21 -23.11 2.78 -18.19
N LEU A 22 -22.83 1.73 -18.96
CA LEU A 22 -22.07 1.80 -20.21
C LEU A 22 -22.77 2.73 -21.20
N ALA A 23 -22.00 3.62 -21.84
CA ALA A 23 -22.51 4.64 -22.77
C ALA A 23 -23.65 5.53 -22.21
N GLY A 24 -23.80 5.65 -20.88
CA GLY A 24 -24.86 6.45 -20.26
C GLY A 24 -26.24 5.76 -20.22
N ALA A 25 -26.31 4.45 -20.51
CA ALA A 25 -27.54 3.69 -20.42
C ALA A 25 -28.19 3.79 -19.03
N GLU A 26 -29.52 3.73 -18.97
CA GLU A 26 -30.28 3.79 -17.72
C GLU A 26 -29.91 2.61 -16.79
N MET A 27 -29.76 1.42 -17.37
CA MET A 27 -29.48 0.18 -16.64
C MET A 27 -28.00 -0.20 -16.73
N ALA A 28 -27.41 -0.56 -15.58
CA ALA A 28 -26.02 -0.98 -15.53
C ALA A 28 -25.82 -2.38 -16.13
N ARG A 29 -24.75 -2.56 -16.89
CA ARG A 29 -24.36 -3.82 -17.53
C ARG A 29 -22.87 -4.09 -17.34
N SER A 30 -22.48 -5.33 -17.57
CA SER A 30 -21.07 -5.72 -17.61
C SER A 30 -20.73 -6.24 -19.00
N GLU A 31 -19.77 -5.58 -19.64
CA GLU A 31 -19.26 -5.98 -20.96
C GLU A 31 -17.77 -6.30 -20.83
N GLY A 32 -17.32 -7.28 -21.60
CA GLY A 32 -15.93 -7.72 -21.51
C GLY A 32 -15.45 -8.35 -22.79
N TYR A 33 -14.14 -8.25 -22.99
CA TYR A 33 -13.44 -8.78 -24.15
C TYR A 33 -12.25 -9.60 -23.67
N ILE A 34 -11.97 -10.68 -24.38
CA ILE A 34 -10.85 -11.57 -24.14
C ILE A 34 -10.15 -11.76 -25.48
N GLU A 35 -8.83 -11.54 -25.50
CA GLU A 35 -8.00 -11.78 -26.67
C GLU A 35 -6.73 -12.52 -26.23
N GLY A 36 -6.36 -13.59 -26.94
CA GLY A 36 -5.28 -14.50 -26.53
C GLY A 36 -5.71 -15.48 -25.43
N GLN A 37 -4.73 -16.03 -24.70
CA GLN A 37 -4.97 -17.00 -23.63
C GLN A 37 -4.88 -16.36 -22.25
N VAL A 38 -5.88 -16.60 -21.38
CA VAL A 38 -5.88 -16.11 -19.99
C VAL A 38 -6.38 -17.23 -19.05
N PRO A 39 -5.49 -18.14 -18.62
CA PRO A 39 -5.88 -19.26 -17.78
C PRO A 39 -6.03 -18.84 -16.31
N LEU A 40 -7.27 -18.56 -15.87
CA LEU A 40 -7.56 -18.08 -14.50
C LEU A 40 -7.46 -19.15 -13.40
N HIS A 41 -7.47 -20.43 -13.76
CA HIS A 41 -7.37 -21.55 -12.82
C HIS A 41 -5.92 -22.03 -12.62
N THR A 42 -4.99 -21.58 -13.45
CA THR A 42 -3.60 -22.05 -13.45
C THR A 42 -2.76 -21.19 -12.52
N LEU A 43 -2.48 -21.67 -11.31
CA LEU A 43 -1.73 -20.90 -10.29
C LEU A 43 -0.31 -20.48 -10.71
N ARG A 44 0.32 -21.25 -11.62
CA ARG A 44 1.65 -20.94 -12.18
C ARG A 44 1.64 -19.86 -13.25
N ALA A 45 0.47 -19.42 -13.71
CA ALA A 45 0.34 -18.37 -14.70
C ALA A 45 0.68 -17.01 -14.08
N ASP A 46 1.61 -16.29 -14.69
CA ASP A 46 1.89 -14.90 -14.35
C ASP A 46 0.79 -14.00 -14.91
N ILE A 47 -0.13 -13.60 -14.04
CA ILE A 47 -1.28 -12.77 -14.39
C ILE A 47 -1.26 -11.51 -13.52
N ASP A 48 -1.05 -10.37 -14.17
CA ASP A 48 -1.27 -9.08 -13.53
C ASP A 48 -2.76 -8.78 -13.50
N TYR A 49 -3.28 -8.50 -12.31
CA TYR A 49 -4.66 -8.05 -12.12
C TYR A 49 -4.66 -6.61 -11.60
N ALA A 50 -5.45 -5.76 -12.24
CA ALA A 50 -5.69 -4.40 -11.79
C ALA A 50 -7.18 -4.06 -11.84
N VAL A 51 -7.61 -3.24 -10.89
CA VAL A 51 -8.95 -2.64 -10.85
C VAL A 51 -8.82 -1.13 -10.77
N ALA A 52 -9.65 -0.43 -11.52
CA ALA A 52 -9.76 1.02 -11.50
C ALA A 52 -11.22 1.45 -11.57
N GLU A 53 -11.55 2.57 -10.94
CA GLU A 53 -12.85 3.23 -11.06
C GLU A 53 -12.72 4.45 -11.97
N ALA A 54 -13.62 4.60 -12.93
CA ALA A 54 -13.74 5.80 -13.75
C ALA A 54 -14.99 6.59 -13.31
N LEU A 55 -14.77 7.84 -12.93
CA LEU A 55 -15.82 8.79 -12.60
C LEU A 55 -16.36 9.39 -13.90
N THR A 56 -17.65 9.19 -14.16
CA THR A 56 -18.34 9.74 -15.32
C THR A 56 -19.55 10.55 -14.86
N THR A 57 -20.14 11.33 -15.76
CA THR A 57 -21.35 12.13 -15.49
C THR A 57 -22.54 11.27 -15.06
N TYR A 58 -22.64 10.05 -15.59
CA TYR A 58 -23.74 9.13 -15.31
C TYR A 58 -23.47 8.20 -14.12
N GLY A 59 -22.32 8.34 -13.45
CA GLY A 59 -21.93 7.55 -12.29
C GLY A 59 -20.53 6.95 -12.40
N LYS A 60 -20.28 5.89 -11.63
CA LYS A 60 -18.99 5.19 -11.62
C LYS A 60 -18.99 4.00 -12.58
N LEU A 61 -17.92 3.86 -13.34
CA LEU A 61 -17.62 2.65 -14.11
C LEU A 61 -16.49 1.88 -13.43
N GLY A 62 -16.69 0.60 -13.20
CA GLY A 62 -15.65 -0.31 -12.73
C GLY A 62 -14.92 -0.93 -13.90
N VAL A 63 -13.59 -0.83 -13.94
CA VAL A 63 -12.74 -1.44 -14.96
C VAL A 63 -11.84 -2.47 -14.27
N LYS A 64 -11.92 -3.72 -14.73
CA LYS A 64 -11.09 -4.84 -14.30
C LYS A 64 -10.28 -5.36 -15.47
N VAL A 65 -8.98 -5.50 -15.28
CA VAL A 65 -8.05 -5.93 -16.33
C VAL A 65 -7.17 -7.05 -15.82
N TRP A 66 -7.02 -8.08 -16.65
CA TRP A 66 -6.07 -9.18 -16.46
C TRP A 66 -5.12 -9.22 -17.65
N ILE A 67 -3.82 -9.25 -17.39
CA ILE A 67 -2.77 -9.36 -18.41
C ILE A 67 -1.96 -10.62 -18.12
N TYR A 68 -2.00 -11.57 -19.05
CA TYR A 68 -1.21 -12.79 -18.98
C TYR A 68 0.12 -12.60 -19.69
N LYS A 69 1.22 -12.80 -18.94
CA LYS A 69 2.60 -12.65 -19.44
C LYS A 69 3.25 -13.99 -19.79
N GLY A 70 2.74 -15.10 -19.26
CA GLY A 70 3.30 -16.43 -19.45
C GLY A 70 3.28 -17.27 -18.17
N GLU A 71 3.93 -18.43 -18.21
CA GLU A 71 4.06 -19.28 -17.04
C GLU A 71 5.41 -19.03 -16.36
N ILE A 72 5.40 -19.03 -15.02
CA ILE A 72 6.62 -18.95 -14.22
C ILE A 72 7.05 -20.39 -13.92
N LEU A 73 8.13 -20.84 -14.57
CA LEU A 73 8.70 -22.17 -14.34
C LEU A 73 9.62 -22.20 -13.11
N GLU A 74 10.18 -21.06 -12.72
CA GLU A 74 11.10 -20.93 -11.58
C GLU A 74 10.53 -19.97 -10.54
N VAL A 75 10.31 -20.47 -9.32
CA VAL A 75 9.90 -19.64 -8.19
C VAL A 75 11.10 -18.81 -7.74
N LYS A 76 11.31 -17.65 -8.38
CA LYS A 76 12.22 -16.64 -7.81
C LYS A 76 11.61 -16.18 -6.49
N PRO A 77 12.35 -16.24 -5.36
CA PRO A 77 11.85 -15.74 -4.09
C PRO A 77 11.43 -14.28 -4.27
N ARG A 78 10.19 -13.95 -3.92
CA ARG A 78 9.69 -12.58 -3.98
C ARG A 78 10.57 -11.72 -3.07
N GLN A 79 11.43 -10.91 -3.67
CA GLN A 79 12.16 -9.88 -2.94
C GLN A 79 11.13 -8.90 -2.42
N PHE A 80 10.90 -8.89 -1.10
CA PHE A 80 10.10 -7.87 -0.47
C PHE A 80 10.84 -6.55 -0.66
N ASP A 81 10.28 -5.67 -1.46
CA ASP A 81 10.85 -4.35 -1.73
C ASP A 81 10.91 -3.55 -0.42
N GLU A 82 12.09 -3.52 0.18
CA GLU A 82 12.40 -2.85 1.47
C GLU A 82 12.26 -1.32 1.38
N ARG A 83 11.93 -0.82 0.19
CA ARG A 83 11.67 0.59 -0.14
C ARG A 83 10.37 1.15 0.44
N ARG A 84 9.53 0.34 1.08
CA ARG A 84 8.38 0.86 1.82
C ARG A 84 8.90 1.42 3.15
N PRO A 85 8.99 2.75 3.35
CA PRO A 85 9.58 3.29 4.57
C PRO A 85 8.76 2.80 5.76
N ALA A 86 9.40 2.02 6.63
CA ALA A 86 8.82 1.63 7.90
C ALA A 86 8.30 2.89 8.58
N LYS A 87 7.00 2.95 8.89
CA LYS A 87 6.41 4.05 9.66
C LYS A 87 7.22 4.18 10.94
N LYS A 88 8.02 5.25 11.05
CA LYS A 88 8.85 5.54 12.23
C LYS A 88 7.95 5.42 13.47
N ALA A 89 8.32 4.51 14.37
CA ALA A 89 7.68 4.39 15.67
C ALA A 89 7.68 5.77 16.34
N ARG A 90 6.51 6.23 16.77
CA ARG A 90 6.35 7.53 17.45
C ARG A 90 7.23 7.52 18.71
N PRO A 91 8.04 8.55 18.97
CA PRO A 91 8.89 8.56 20.16
C PRO A 91 8.03 8.58 21.42
N ASN A 92 8.35 7.68 22.35
CA ASN A 92 7.68 7.57 23.64
C ASN A 92 8.02 8.80 24.50
N ARG A 93 7.04 9.70 24.64
CA ARG A 93 7.14 11.00 25.33
C ARG A 93 7.35 10.90 26.85
N ASN A 94 7.40 9.69 27.43
CA ASN A 94 7.35 9.48 28.87
C ASN A 94 8.72 9.57 29.61
N ASN A 95 9.80 9.99 28.94
CA ASN A 95 11.14 10.01 29.58
C ASN A 95 11.57 11.37 30.14
N GLU A 96 10.90 12.49 29.80
CA GLU A 96 11.29 13.81 30.31
C GLU A 96 10.89 14.04 31.78
N ASN A 97 9.82 13.39 32.25
CA ASN A 97 9.33 13.61 33.61
C ASN A 97 10.12 12.86 34.69
N ARG A 98 11.02 11.93 34.33
CA ARG A 98 11.87 11.23 35.30
C ARG A 98 13.12 12.02 35.70
N LYS A 99 13.62 12.92 34.84
CA LYS A 99 14.83 13.71 35.14
C LYS A 99 14.57 14.90 36.07
N ALA A 100 13.34 15.42 36.11
CA ALA A 100 12.97 16.53 36.99
C ALA A 100 12.85 16.13 38.49
N GLY A 101 12.65 14.84 38.78
CA GLY A 101 12.50 14.34 40.15
C GLY A 101 13.82 14.10 40.91
N ALA A 102 14.96 14.07 40.23
CA ALA A 102 16.23 13.61 40.80
C ALA A 102 17.11 14.72 41.41
N GLN A 103 16.67 15.98 41.45
CA GLN A 103 17.48 17.13 41.92
C GLN A 103 17.07 17.70 43.29
N ARG A 104 16.21 17.04 44.06
CA ARG A 104 15.94 17.46 45.45
C ARG A 104 17.05 16.94 46.38
N LYS A 105 18.11 17.74 46.54
CA LYS A 105 19.16 17.53 47.56
C LYS A 105 18.54 17.48 48.97
N PRO A 106 18.96 16.56 49.86
CA PRO A 106 18.52 16.56 51.26
C PRO A 106 19.14 17.74 52.03
N ARG A 107 18.29 18.40 52.82
CA ARG A 107 18.62 19.54 53.70
C ARG A 107 19.36 19.04 54.95
N ALA A 108 20.68 18.91 54.86
CA ALA A 108 21.55 18.73 56.02
C ALA A 108 22.87 19.46 55.75
N GLN A 109 23.42 20.12 56.77
CA GLN A 109 24.62 21.00 56.77
C GLN A 109 24.35 22.49 56.49
N GLN A 110 23.65 23.16 57.41
CA GLN A 110 23.92 24.57 57.69
C GLN A 110 23.50 24.92 59.13
N ALA A 111 24.26 24.40 60.10
CA ALA A 111 24.23 24.84 61.49
C ALA A 111 25.52 24.32 62.13
N GLU A 112 26.60 25.10 61.99
CA GLU A 112 27.80 25.12 62.86
C GLU A 112 28.89 25.92 62.14
N ARG A 113 28.89 27.23 62.38
CA ARG A 113 30.03 28.17 62.33
C ARG A 113 29.50 29.60 62.32
N SER A 114 29.18 30.13 63.50
CA SER A 114 29.29 31.57 63.79
C SER A 114 28.94 31.89 65.25
N GLU A 115 29.68 31.38 66.24
CA GLU A 115 29.80 32.07 67.54
C GLU A 115 31.22 31.86 68.07
N GLY A 116 31.95 32.97 68.16
CA GLY A 116 33.36 33.02 68.56
C GLY A 116 33.98 34.36 68.15
N GLY A 117 33.61 35.44 68.83
CA GLY A 117 34.19 36.75 68.56
C GLY A 117 33.56 37.93 69.30
N LYS A 118 33.96 38.08 70.57
CA LYS A 118 33.78 39.21 71.51
C LYS A 118 32.40 39.40 72.14
#